data_AF-A0A8H3B0B6-F1
#
_entry.id   AF-A0A8H3B0B6-F1
#
_cell.length_a   1.000
_cell.length_b   1.000
_cell.length_c   1.000
_cell.angle_alpha   90.00
_cell.angle_beta   90.00
_cell.angle_gamma   90.00
#
_symmetry.space_group_name_H-M   'P 1'
#
loop_
_entity.id
_entity.type
_entity.pdbx_description
1 polymer ?
#
loop_
_entity_poly.entity_id
_entity_poly.type
_entity_poly.pdbx_seq_one_letter_code
_entity_poly.pdbx_strand_id
1 'polypeptide(L)'
;PLPGFVLTSSYINSLGATSKLGELGRIIVKLSAGANLEIDVRRYTRPTTPSGTINVSGTGGEYWFDHTPNGAKLATVKALGPNGEYLKDDWTQWLGPLQAGRINWNGDFSQTDDQKQLVLRASLLTTIKSFGKPVTLTWEYWPRTDASNFFTTVVTVT
;
A
#
# COMPACT_ATOMS: atom_id res chain seq x y z
N PRO A 1 28.70 -12.38 9.25
CA PRO A 1 27.54 -11.97 10.08
C PRO A 1 27.40 -10.46 10.09
N LEU A 2 26.30 -9.90 9.60
CA LEU A 2 26.06 -8.46 9.76
C LEU A 2 25.84 -8.17 11.26
N PRO A 3 26.48 -7.14 11.83
CA PRO A 3 26.27 -6.76 13.22
C PRO A 3 24.87 -6.14 13.33
N GLY A 4 24.00 -6.79 14.09
CA GLY A 4 22.63 -6.34 14.34
C GLY A 4 22.11 -6.89 15.66
N PHE A 5 20.97 -6.39 16.11
CA PHE A 5 20.25 -6.98 17.24
C PHE A 5 19.21 -7.97 16.73
N VAL A 6 18.97 -9.02 17.52
CA VAL A 6 17.96 -10.02 17.23
C VAL A 6 16.83 -9.85 18.23
N LEU A 7 15.61 -9.70 17.71
CA LEU A 7 14.40 -9.83 18.53
C LEU A 7 14.09 -11.32 18.64
N THR A 8 14.22 -11.89 19.83
CA THR A 8 13.99 -13.33 20.04
C THR A 8 12.52 -13.68 19.87
N SER A 9 12.23 -14.92 19.46
CA SER A 9 10.84 -15.39 19.36
C SER A 9 10.10 -15.29 20.70
N SER A 10 10.79 -15.52 21.83
CA SER A 10 10.20 -15.35 23.16
C SER A 10 9.77 -13.92 23.44
N TYR A 11 10.60 -12.94 23.05
CA TYR A 11 10.26 -11.52 23.19
C TYR A 11 9.11 -11.12 22.28
N ILE A 12 9.14 -11.50 20.99
CA ILE A 12 8.03 -11.24 20.06
C ILE A 12 6.71 -11.84 20.56
N ASN A 13 6.75 -13.07 21.08
CA ASN A 13 5.57 -13.71 21.66
C ASN A 13 5.06 -12.98 22.91
N SER A 14 5.95 -12.37 23.70
CA SER A 14 5.57 -11.58 24.88
C SER A 14 4.86 -10.27 24.54
N LEU A 15 5.08 -9.71 23.34
CA LEU A 15 4.39 -8.50 22.87
C LEU A 15 2.89 -8.73 22.59
N GLY A 16 2.45 -9.99 22.64
CA GLY A 16 1.05 -10.33 22.73
C GLY A 16 0.68 -11.50 21.82
N ALA A 17 0.28 -12.60 22.43
CA ALA A 17 -0.58 -13.60 21.79
C ALA A 17 -2.02 -13.08 21.68
N THR A 18 -2.22 -11.89 21.11
CA THR A 18 -3.54 -11.29 20.94
C THR A 18 -4.14 -11.69 19.60
N SER A 19 -5.42 -12.06 19.57
CA SER A 19 -6.17 -12.27 18.32
C SER A 19 -6.40 -10.98 17.54
N LYS A 20 -6.09 -9.82 18.12
CA LYS A 20 -6.21 -8.50 17.48
C LYS A 20 -5.23 -8.38 16.32
N LEU A 21 -5.76 -8.01 15.15
CA LEU A 21 -4.98 -7.58 13.99
C LEU A 21 -4.63 -6.09 14.08
N GLY A 22 -3.53 -5.69 13.45
CA GLY A 22 -3.02 -4.33 13.41
C GLY A 22 -1.78 -4.13 14.28
N GLU A 23 -1.50 -2.87 14.61
CA GLU A 23 -0.41 -2.47 15.48
C GLU A 23 -0.59 -3.09 16.88
N LEU A 24 0.41 -3.86 17.30
CA LEU A 24 0.54 -4.42 18.64
C LEU A 24 1.31 -3.48 19.56
N GLY A 25 2.23 -2.70 19.00
CA GLY A 25 3.03 -1.72 19.70
C GLY A 25 4.32 -1.41 18.95
N ARG A 26 5.21 -0.66 19.61
CA ARG A 26 6.50 -0.25 19.05
C ARG A 26 7.64 -0.69 19.93
N ILE A 27 8.71 -1.13 19.29
CA ILE A 27 10.01 -1.33 19.95
C ILE A 27 10.84 -0.08 19.66
N ILE A 28 11.30 0.58 20.72
CA ILE A 28 12.12 1.78 20.63
C ILE A 28 13.57 1.40 20.97
N VAL A 29 14.43 1.40 19.98
CA VAL A 29 15.87 1.17 20.15
C VAL A 29 16.54 2.51 20.41
N LYS A 30 17.00 2.69 21.66
CA LYS A 30 17.75 3.87 22.07
C LYS A 30 19.21 3.72 21.63
N LEU A 31 19.75 4.79 21.05
CA LEU A 31 21.13 4.88 20.64
C LEU A 31 21.88 5.81 21.60
N SER A 32 23.21 5.66 21.71
CA SER A 32 24.03 6.54 22.56
C SER A 32 24.04 7.99 22.09
N ALA A 33 23.70 8.24 20.82
CA ALA A 33 23.49 9.55 20.22
C ALA A 33 22.51 9.44 19.04
N GLY A 34 21.86 10.56 18.69
CA GLY A 34 20.92 10.63 17.57
C GLY A 34 19.47 10.26 17.94
N ALA A 35 18.61 10.18 16.93
CA ALA A 35 17.20 9.83 17.12
C ALA A 35 17.04 8.34 17.43
N ASN A 36 16.00 8.02 18.21
CA ASN A 36 15.61 6.64 18.45
C ASN A 36 15.20 5.95 17.15
N LEU A 37 15.53 4.66 17.02
CA LEU A 37 14.98 3.83 15.97
C LEU A 37 13.68 3.20 16.47
N GLU A 38 12.58 3.44 15.76
CA GLU A 38 11.28 2.88 16.07
C GLU A 38 10.94 1.74 15.12
N ILE A 39 10.48 0.62 15.70
CA ILE A 39 10.08 -0.57 14.95
C ILE A 39 8.62 -0.86 15.32
N ASP A 40 7.75 -0.69 14.33
CA ASP A 40 6.34 -1.05 14.45
C ASP A 40 6.19 -2.58 14.42
N VAL A 41 5.55 -3.11 15.45
CA VAL A 41 5.23 -4.53 15.58
C VAL A 41 3.74 -4.67 15.34
N ARG A 42 3.38 -5.46 14.32
CA ARG A 42 2.00 -5.70 13.94
C ARG A 42 1.70 -7.17 13.74
N ARG A 43 0.45 -7.53 13.99
CA ARG A 43 -0.13 -8.80 13.56
C ARG A 43 -1.04 -8.55 12.38
N TYR A 44 -0.89 -9.32 11.31
CA TYR A 44 -1.72 -9.15 10.13
C TYR A 44 -2.10 -10.49 9.50
N THR A 45 -3.16 -10.46 8.71
CA THR A 45 -3.45 -11.46 7.68
C THR A 45 -3.57 -10.75 6.33
N ARG A 46 -3.77 -11.50 5.24
CA ARG A 46 -3.76 -10.93 3.89
C ARG A 46 -4.88 -9.89 3.73
N PRO A 47 -4.58 -8.68 3.22
CA PRO A 47 -5.59 -7.68 2.96
C PRO A 47 -6.51 -8.12 1.81
N THR A 48 -7.76 -7.70 1.83
CA THR A 48 -8.75 -8.04 0.80
C THR A 48 -9.58 -6.83 0.39
N THR A 49 -10.19 -6.91 -0.78
CA THR A 49 -11.19 -5.94 -1.27
C THR A 49 -12.46 -6.71 -1.65
N PRO A 50 -13.66 -6.17 -1.40
CA PRO A 50 -14.92 -6.82 -1.81
C PRO A 50 -15.11 -6.85 -3.32
N SER A 51 -14.52 -5.89 -4.06
CA SER A 51 -14.60 -5.83 -5.53
C SER A 51 -13.23 -5.54 -6.15
N GLY A 52 -12.93 -6.23 -7.24
CA GLY A 52 -11.78 -5.98 -8.09
C GLY A 52 -12.07 -5.00 -9.24
N THR A 53 -13.29 -4.46 -9.37
CA THR A 53 -13.65 -3.54 -10.46
C THR A 53 -14.21 -2.24 -9.90
N ILE A 54 -13.72 -1.12 -10.42
CA ILE A 54 -14.14 0.24 -10.10
C ILE A 54 -14.51 0.97 -11.39
N ASN A 55 -15.74 1.45 -11.50
CA ASN A 55 -16.21 2.26 -12.62
C ASN A 55 -16.56 3.65 -12.11
N VAL A 56 -15.91 4.68 -12.65
CA VAL A 56 -16.13 6.08 -12.25
C VAL A 56 -16.67 6.86 -13.44
N SER A 57 -17.79 7.57 -13.24
CA SER A 57 -18.33 8.51 -14.22
C SER A 57 -17.80 9.92 -13.94
N GLY A 58 -17.00 10.46 -14.85
CA GLY A 58 -16.37 11.78 -14.70
C GLY A 58 -15.15 11.81 -13.76
N THR A 59 -14.52 12.98 -13.64
CA THR A 59 -13.23 13.16 -12.94
C THR A 59 -13.23 14.31 -11.92
N GLY A 60 -14.37 14.98 -11.72
CA GLY A 60 -14.46 16.16 -10.87
C GLY A 60 -14.39 15.89 -9.36
N GLY A 61 -14.43 14.62 -8.95
CA GLY A 61 -14.39 14.19 -7.55
C GLY A 61 -13.42 13.04 -7.31
N GLU A 62 -13.20 12.73 -6.05
CA GLU A 62 -12.43 11.56 -5.62
C GLU A 62 -13.32 10.32 -5.57
N TYR A 63 -12.71 9.14 -5.71
CA TYR A 63 -13.41 7.87 -5.54
C TYR A 63 -12.93 7.17 -4.27
N TRP A 64 -13.87 6.84 -3.39
CA TRP A 64 -13.61 6.25 -2.08
C TRP A 64 -14.21 4.84 -2.06
N PHE A 65 -13.48 3.86 -1.57
CA PHE A 65 -14.00 2.50 -1.42
C PHE A 65 -13.47 1.80 -0.19
N ASP A 66 -14.31 0.94 0.38
CA ASP A 66 -13.98 0.11 1.52
C ASP A 66 -13.08 -1.06 1.11
N HIS A 67 -12.16 -1.41 2.01
CA HIS A 67 -11.35 -2.61 1.92
C HIS A 67 -11.11 -3.17 3.33
N THR A 68 -10.58 -4.39 3.39
CA THR A 68 -10.23 -5.03 4.65
C THR A 68 -8.70 -5.12 4.75
N PRO A 69 -8.02 -4.18 5.46
CA PRO A 69 -6.56 -4.20 5.56
C PRO A 69 -6.04 -5.37 6.40
N ASN A 70 -6.87 -5.98 7.25
CA ASN A 70 -6.51 -7.13 8.08
C ASN A 70 -5.23 -6.92 8.91
N GLY A 71 -5.01 -5.68 9.38
CA GLY A 71 -3.84 -5.29 10.15
C GLY A 71 -2.57 -5.08 9.34
N ALA A 72 -2.59 -5.33 8.02
CA ALA A 72 -1.48 -5.01 7.13
C ALA A 72 -1.43 -3.50 6.87
N LYS A 73 -0.23 -2.96 6.65
CA LYS A 73 -0.04 -1.53 6.32
C LYS A 73 0.16 -1.38 4.82
N LEU A 74 -0.65 -0.51 4.22
CA LEU A 74 -0.50 -0.13 2.82
C LEU A 74 0.88 0.49 2.63
N ALA A 75 1.57 0.07 1.58
CA ALA A 75 2.91 0.53 1.27
C ALA A 75 2.91 1.43 0.05
N THR A 76 2.26 1.02 -1.03
CA THR A 76 2.21 1.77 -2.29
C THR A 76 1.16 1.17 -3.24
N VAL A 77 1.01 1.78 -4.41
CA VAL A 77 0.15 1.28 -5.49
C VAL A 77 0.95 1.29 -6.79
N LYS A 78 0.93 0.16 -7.53
CA LYS A 78 1.42 0.08 -8.90
C LYS A 78 0.26 0.26 -9.87
N ALA A 79 0.42 1.07 -10.92
CA ALA A 79 -0.65 1.37 -11.89
C ALA A 79 -0.20 1.00 -13.31
N LEU A 80 -0.87 0.02 -13.91
CA LEU A 80 -0.54 -0.53 -15.22
C LEU A 80 -1.74 -0.53 -16.17
N GLY A 81 -1.48 -0.24 -17.43
CA GLY A 81 -2.41 -0.52 -18.53
C GLY A 81 -2.57 -2.02 -18.80
N PRO A 82 -3.48 -2.40 -19.71
CA PRO A 82 -3.81 -3.80 -19.98
C PRO A 82 -2.64 -4.61 -20.55
N ASN A 83 -1.66 -3.97 -21.18
CA ASN A 83 -0.47 -4.62 -21.74
C ASN A 83 0.78 -4.40 -20.86
N GLY A 84 0.60 -3.94 -19.62
CA GLY A 84 1.71 -3.64 -18.70
C GLY A 84 2.34 -2.27 -18.90
N GLU A 85 1.71 -1.37 -19.67
CA GLU A 85 2.17 0.00 -19.83
C GLU A 85 2.13 0.74 -18.49
N TYR A 86 3.16 1.49 -18.12
CA TYR A 86 3.10 2.33 -16.93
C TYR A 86 2.10 3.47 -17.16
N LEU A 87 1.20 3.69 -16.19
CA LEU A 87 0.25 4.81 -16.29
C LEU A 87 0.96 6.17 -16.27
N LYS A 88 2.02 6.28 -15.45
CA LYS A 88 2.88 7.46 -15.34
C LYS A 88 4.30 7.05 -15.70
N ASP A 89 4.68 7.29 -16.95
CA ASP A 89 5.92 6.81 -17.57
C ASP A 89 7.08 7.84 -17.54
N ASP A 90 6.90 8.95 -16.84
CA ASP A 90 7.81 10.09 -16.88
C ASP A 90 9.20 9.80 -16.26
N TRP A 91 9.27 9.04 -15.16
CA TRP A 91 10.57 8.72 -14.54
C TRP A 91 10.63 7.38 -13.81
N THR A 92 9.50 6.87 -13.31
CA THR A 92 9.52 5.65 -12.49
C THR A 92 9.97 4.42 -13.27
N GLN A 93 9.83 4.42 -14.59
CA GLN A 93 10.23 3.32 -15.47
C GLN A 93 11.72 2.94 -15.36
N TRP A 94 12.57 3.89 -14.99
CA TRP A 94 14.02 3.71 -14.86
C TRP A 94 14.45 3.20 -13.48
N LEU A 95 13.51 3.06 -12.55
CA LEU A 95 13.79 2.65 -11.19
C LEU A 95 13.78 1.13 -11.05
N GLY A 96 14.30 0.66 -9.91
CA GLY A 96 14.32 -0.77 -9.60
C GLY A 96 12.93 -1.40 -9.48
N PRO A 97 12.84 -2.74 -9.44
CA PRO A 97 11.56 -3.48 -9.48
C PRO A 97 10.55 -3.13 -8.39
N LEU A 98 10.99 -2.59 -7.24
CA LEU A 98 10.14 -2.13 -6.14
C LEU A 98 9.66 -0.68 -6.28
N GLN A 99 10.00 -0.01 -7.37
CA GLN A 99 9.68 1.41 -7.58
C GLN A 99 9.00 1.64 -8.94
N ALA A 100 9.37 0.88 -9.97
CA ALA A 100 8.84 1.09 -11.32
C ALA A 100 7.31 0.95 -11.42
N GLY A 101 6.67 1.93 -12.06
CA GLY A 101 5.21 1.97 -12.26
C GLY A 101 4.37 2.25 -11.01
N ARG A 102 4.98 2.71 -9.91
CA ARG A 102 4.23 3.14 -8.71
C ARG A 102 3.82 4.60 -8.79
N ILE A 103 2.67 4.88 -8.20
CA ILE A 103 2.05 6.21 -8.16
C ILE A 103 2.23 6.88 -6.79
N ASN A 104 1.88 8.17 -6.69
CA ASN A 104 2.24 9.01 -5.55
C ASN A 104 1.20 8.97 -4.43
N TRP A 105 1.67 8.85 -3.19
CA TRP A 105 0.85 9.03 -1.99
C TRP A 105 0.33 10.47 -1.90
N ASN A 106 -0.95 10.65 -1.53
CA ASN A 106 -1.72 11.90 -1.49
C ASN A 106 -1.85 12.66 -2.81
N GLY A 107 -0.99 12.40 -3.79
CA GLY A 107 -1.10 12.95 -5.14
C GLY A 107 -1.98 12.12 -6.06
N ASP A 108 -1.95 10.78 -5.98
CA ASP A 108 -2.72 9.89 -6.86
C ASP A 108 -3.66 8.98 -6.06
N PHE A 109 -3.20 8.47 -4.92
CA PHE A 109 -3.99 7.64 -4.01
C PHE A 109 -3.75 8.05 -2.55
N SER A 110 -4.64 7.61 -1.65
CA SER A 110 -4.48 7.79 -0.22
C SER A 110 -5.28 6.72 0.55
N GLN A 111 -5.22 6.78 1.87
CA GLN A 111 -5.99 5.96 2.79
C GLN A 111 -6.52 6.84 3.92
N THR A 112 -7.72 6.53 4.42
CA THR A 112 -8.25 7.20 5.62
C THR A 112 -7.41 6.91 6.86
N ASP A 113 -7.46 7.81 7.84
CA ASP A 113 -6.73 7.66 9.10
C ASP A 113 -7.11 6.38 9.85
N ASP A 114 -8.37 5.96 9.74
CA ASP A 114 -8.87 4.70 10.32
C ASP A 114 -8.54 3.45 9.48
N GLN A 115 -7.88 3.64 8.34
CA GLN A 115 -7.40 2.61 7.42
C GLN A 115 -8.50 1.77 6.76
N LYS A 116 -9.77 2.16 6.84
CA LYS A 116 -10.87 1.39 6.26
C LYS A 116 -11.13 1.69 4.79
N GLN A 117 -10.82 2.91 4.37
CA GLN A 117 -11.10 3.35 3.01
C GLN A 117 -9.84 3.72 2.27
N LEU A 118 -9.83 3.36 1.00
CA LEU A 118 -8.84 3.77 0.02
C LEU A 118 -9.44 4.86 -0.86
N VAL A 119 -8.59 5.80 -1.25
CA VAL A 119 -8.99 6.98 -2.00
C VAL A 119 -8.23 6.99 -3.31
N LEU A 120 -8.95 7.09 -4.43
CA LEU A 120 -8.41 7.50 -5.72
C LEU A 120 -8.63 9.00 -5.87
N ARG A 121 -7.53 9.75 -5.92
CA ARG A 121 -7.60 11.22 -6.02
C ARG A 121 -8.06 11.64 -7.42
N ALA A 122 -8.68 12.80 -7.53
CA ALA A 122 -9.21 13.33 -8.79
C ALA A 122 -8.15 13.44 -9.91
N SER A 123 -6.91 13.75 -9.55
CA SER A 123 -5.72 13.74 -10.42
C SER A 123 -5.46 12.38 -11.07
N LEU A 124 -5.53 11.29 -10.29
CA LEU A 124 -5.38 9.93 -10.81
C LEU A 124 -6.53 9.58 -11.75
N LEU A 125 -7.76 9.89 -11.36
CA LEU A 125 -8.94 9.62 -12.19
C LEU A 125 -8.88 10.39 -13.52
N THR A 126 -8.42 11.65 -13.50
CA THR A 126 -8.13 12.44 -14.71
C THR A 126 -7.06 11.77 -15.57
N THR A 127 -5.97 11.30 -14.96
CA THR A 127 -4.90 10.60 -15.67
C THR A 127 -5.40 9.31 -16.31
N ILE A 128 -6.20 8.50 -15.61
CA ILE A 128 -6.80 7.26 -16.14
C ILE A 128 -7.75 7.58 -17.30
N LYS A 129 -8.57 8.63 -17.16
CA LYS A 129 -9.46 9.08 -18.25
C LYS A 129 -8.68 9.49 -19.49
N SER A 130 -7.61 10.28 -19.33
CA SER A 130 -6.73 10.68 -20.43
C SER A 130 -5.97 9.50 -21.05
N PHE A 131 -5.64 8.48 -20.25
CA PHE A 131 -5.02 7.25 -20.73
C PHE A 131 -5.98 6.43 -21.63
N GLY A 132 -7.30 6.57 -21.42
CA GLY A 132 -8.33 6.05 -22.31
C GLY A 132 -8.48 4.52 -22.33
N LYS A 133 -7.85 3.83 -21.37
CA LYS A 133 -7.88 2.36 -21.22
C LYS A 133 -8.11 1.99 -19.75
N PRO A 134 -8.67 0.81 -19.44
CA PRO A 134 -8.72 0.30 -18.08
C PRO A 134 -7.31 0.21 -17.47
N VAL A 135 -7.19 0.60 -16.20
CA VAL A 135 -5.93 0.54 -15.46
C VAL A 135 -6.04 -0.44 -14.31
N THR A 136 -5.11 -1.37 -14.23
CA THR A 136 -4.94 -2.24 -13.07
C THR A 136 -4.12 -1.52 -12.01
N LEU A 137 -4.73 -1.28 -10.86
CA LEU A 137 -4.05 -0.85 -9.65
C LEU A 137 -3.73 -2.08 -8.79
N THR A 138 -2.45 -2.29 -8.49
CA THR A 138 -2.00 -3.29 -7.51
C THR A 138 -1.71 -2.59 -6.20
N TRP A 139 -2.53 -2.85 -5.20
CA TRP A 139 -2.39 -2.31 -3.85
C TRP A 139 -1.40 -3.16 -3.08
N GLU A 140 -0.22 -2.62 -2.81
CA GLU A 140 0.89 -3.35 -2.20
C GLU A 140 0.97 -3.06 -0.70
N TYR A 141 0.93 -4.10 0.14
CA TYR A 141 1.09 -3.98 1.59
C TYR A 141 2.43 -4.54 2.04
N TRP A 142 2.92 -4.08 3.19
CA TRP A 142 4.13 -4.65 3.80
C TRP A 142 3.88 -6.06 4.36
N PRO A 143 4.84 -6.99 4.23
CA PRO A 143 6.10 -6.88 3.49
C PRO A 143 5.90 -6.97 1.98
N ARG A 144 6.45 -5.99 1.24
CA ARG A 144 6.29 -5.88 -0.23
C ARG A 144 7.02 -6.95 -1.05
N THR A 145 7.87 -7.75 -0.41
CA THR A 145 8.53 -8.87 -1.07
C THR A 145 7.62 -10.10 -1.16
N ASP A 146 6.50 -10.10 -0.46
CA ASP A 146 5.49 -11.16 -0.49
C ASP A 146 4.26 -10.67 -1.25
N ALA A 147 4.16 -11.10 -2.52
CA ALA A 147 3.08 -10.71 -3.43
C ALA A 147 1.69 -11.17 -2.95
N SER A 148 1.63 -12.09 -1.98
CA SER A 148 0.36 -12.51 -1.41
C SER A 148 -0.27 -11.50 -0.46
N ASN A 149 0.45 -10.43 -0.13
CA ASN A 149 -0.07 -9.28 0.62
C ASN A 149 -0.68 -8.22 -0.28
N PHE A 150 -0.92 -8.52 -1.55
CA PHE A 150 -1.45 -7.58 -2.53
C PHE A 150 -2.86 -7.95 -2.95
N PHE A 151 -3.63 -6.97 -3.37
CA PHE A 151 -4.85 -7.18 -4.14
C PHE A 151 -4.90 -6.19 -5.30
N THR A 152 -5.74 -6.47 -6.29
CA THR A 152 -5.87 -5.64 -7.49
C THR A 152 -7.27 -5.05 -7.63
N THR A 153 -7.32 -3.88 -8.24
CA THR A 153 -8.56 -3.27 -8.73
C THR A 153 -8.35 -2.78 -10.16
N VAL A 154 -9.26 -3.10 -11.07
CA VAL A 154 -9.31 -2.56 -12.42
C VAL A 154 -10.21 -1.34 -12.41
N VAL A 155 -9.66 -0.18 -12.76
CA VAL A 155 -10.33 1.11 -12.76
C VAL A 155 -10.61 1.54 -14.19
N THR A 156 -11.87 1.87 -14.48
CA THR A 156 -12.30 2.50 -15.72
C THR A 156 -12.94 3.84 -15.42
N VAL A 157 -12.60 4.87 -16.19
CA VAL A 157 -13.17 6.22 -16.05
C VAL A 157 -13.79 6.64 -17.37
N THR A 158 -15.07 7.03 -17.35
CA THR A 158 -15.83 7.49 -18.54
C THR A 158 -16.09 8.98 -18.52
#